data_AF-A0A367E7L1-F1
#
_entry.id   AF-A0A367E7L1-F1
#
_cell.length_a   1.000
_cell.length_b   1.000
_cell.length_c   1.000
_cell.angle_alpha   90.00
_cell.angle_beta   90.00
_cell.angle_gamma   90.00
#
_symmetry.space_group_name_H-M   'P 1'
#
loop_
_entity.id
_entity.type
_entity.pdbx_description
1 polymer ?
#
loop_
_entity_poly.entity_id
_entity_poly.type
_entity_poly.pdbx_seq_one_letter_code
_entity_poly.pdbx_strand_id
1 'polypeptide(L)'
;MVGQPKGNGDAAEQGGESEDARTSSEESRSAFTAPMGVPLPPVPEEEHPTSEFTLPEGLKTPPHFEHGSAFTPPEGVPVVGPLAKPGSPWQDRMRSMVRMPLAERPVPERPARTEETESGPPPPRVLDLTLRIGELLLAGGEGAEDVEAAMFGVAHAYGLDRTEPTVTFTLLSITHQPSLVDDPVTLSRTVRRRGTDYTRLSSVFGLVADITQGDVSLEEAYRRLAEMRRNRHPYTKWALSAASGALSGAASLLVGGDALVFFLAALGAVLGDRLAWLCAARGLPEFYQFAAAAMPPAGIGVSVALLSQHTDTKIQASAVITGGLFALIPGRALVAAVQDGLTGFYITAAARLLEVVYLIVGIVCGVLMILYVGDRLHAQLTPDVVYHANRPVTQLLASMLLTLAFCILLQQERHTIVLATLNGGVAWLIFGALSTAGVKPVPATVMAAGLVGLFGQLLSRYQFASSLPYITAAIGPLLPGSNTYFGLLNIAQEDVNKGFEHLATAGALALAIAIGVNLGGELARLFIKTPGQETPLPGRRAAKRTRGF
;
A
#
# COMPACT_ATOMS: atom_id res chain seq x y z
N MET A 1 45.09 18.30 0.28
CA MET A 1 45.90 18.81 1.40
C MET A 1 45.13 18.49 2.67
N VAL A 2 45.31 17.31 3.28
CA VAL A 2 46.41 16.86 4.16
C VAL A 2 46.42 17.63 5.49
N GLY A 3 46.34 16.89 6.61
CA GLY A 3 46.77 17.40 7.93
C GLY A 3 46.20 16.70 9.17
N GLN A 4 46.57 15.44 9.43
CA GLN A 4 46.68 14.91 10.80
C GLN A 4 47.88 15.57 11.52
N PRO A 5 47.95 15.48 12.86
CA PRO A 5 49.24 15.36 13.53
C PRO A 5 49.35 14.05 14.32
N LYS A 6 50.45 13.33 14.04
CA LYS A 6 51.08 12.31 14.89
C LYS A 6 51.89 12.98 15.99
N GLY A 7 51.97 12.34 17.16
CA GLY A 7 53.07 12.51 18.13
C GLY A 7 53.69 11.14 18.39
N ASN A 8 54.98 11.01 18.09
CA ASN A 8 55.83 9.83 18.24
C ASN A 8 57.02 10.21 19.15
N GLY A 9 57.60 9.25 19.85
CA GLY A 9 58.89 9.34 20.55
C GLY A 9 59.08 8.05 21.36
N ASP A 10 59.68 7.00 20.81
CA ASP A 10 61.11 6.69 20.64
C ASP A 10 61.90 6.56 21.96
N ALA A 11 62.36 5.34 22.26
CA ALA A 11 63.79 5.01 22.34
C ALA A 11 64.02 3.51 22.62
N ALA A 12 64.96 2.93 21.90
CA ALA A 12 65.49 1.58 22.03
C ALA A 12 66.99 1.65 22.37
N GLU A 13 67.53 0.68 23.12
CA GLU A 13 68.92 0.16 23.11
C GLU A 13 69.02 -0.95 24.19
N GLN A 14 69.15 -2.23 23.82
CA GLN A 14 70.36 -3.05 23.57
C GLN A 14 71.25 -3.37 24.80
N GLY A 15 71.38 -4.68 25.09
CA GLY A 15 72.68 -5.33 25.35
C GLY A 15 72.91 -5.96 26.74
N GLY A 16 73.22 -7.27 26.76
CA GLY A 16 74.27 -7.83 27.65
C GLY A 16 73.84 -8.88 28.69
N GLU A 17 74.29 -10.12 28.48
CA GLU A 17 74.19 -11.31 29.34
C GLU A 17 75.05 -11.24 30.63
N SER A 18 74.64 -11.92 31.72
CA SER A 18 75.29 -13.15 32.24
C SER A 18 74.80 -13.57 33.65
N GLU A 19 74.35 -14.83 33.72
CA GLU A 19 74.57 -15.87 34.77
C GLU A 19 74.17 -15.66 36.25
N ASP A 20 73.18 -16.45 36.71
CA ASP A 20 73.28 -17.51 37.75
C ASP A 20 71.86 -18.10 38.01
N ALA A 21 71.50 -19.29 37.52
CA ALA A 21 71.78 -20.65 38.04
C ALA A 21 70.71 -21.21 39.00
N ARG A 22 70.08 -22.32 38.54
CA ARG A 22 69.35 -23.41 39.26
C ARG A 22 67.91 -23.11 39.71
N THR A 23 66.90 -23.97 39.51
CA THR A 23 66.83 -25.38 39.06
C THR A 23 65.39 -25.71 38.62
N SER A 24 65.28 -26.56 37.60
CA SER A 24 64.05 -27.18 37.08
C SER A 24 63.88 -28.61 37.59
N SER A 25 62.71 -28.96 38.10
CA SER A 25 62.09 -30.31 38.16
C SER A 25 60.74 -30.14 38.89
N GLU A 26 59.63 -30.83 38.60
CA GLU A 26 59.49 -32.18 38.07
C GLU A 26 58.03 -32.39 37.61
N GLU A 27 57.87 -33.00 36.44
CA GLU A 27 56.64 -33.68 36.02
C GLU A 27 56.41 -34.90 36.93
N SER A 28 55.27 -34.98 37.60
CA SER A 28 54.87 -36.18 38.35
C SER A 28 54.28 -37.23 37.41
N ARG A 29 55.17 -38.08 36.87
CA ARG A 29 54.81 -39.37 36.29
C ARG A 29 54.78 -40.47 37.35
N SER A 30 53.77 -41.31 37.22
CA SER A 30 53.52 -42.57 37.93
C SER A 30 54.76 -43.48 38.00
N ALA A 31 55.12 -43.93 39.21
CA ALA A 31 55.96 -45.10 39.45
C ALA A 31 55.74 -45.64 40.88
N PHE A 32 54.79 -46.57 41.05
CA PHE A 32 54.81 -47.52 42.16
C PHE A 32 54.98 -48.92 41.56
N THR A 33 56.23 -49.36 41.45
CA THR A 33 56.57 -50.77 41.21
C THR A 33 56.84 -51.41 42.57
N ALA A 34 56.12 -52.48 42.90
CA ALA A 34 56.33 -53.24 44.12
C ALA A 34 57.67 -54.00 44.08
N PRO A 35 58.39 -54.14 45.21
CA PRO A 35 59.69 -54.81 45.25
C PRO A 35 59.59 -56.32 44.99
N MET A 36 60.55 -56.86 44.23
CA MET A 36 60.68 -58.28 43.88
C MET A 36 60.92 -59.17 45.12
N GLY A 37 60.09 -60.21 45.30
CA GLY A 37 60.30 -61.26 46.32
C GLY A 37 59.19 -61.45 47.34
N VAL A 38 58.08 -60.71 47.25
CA VAL A 38 56.89 -60.90 48.10
C VAL A 38 55.78 -61.58 47.29
N PRO A 39 55.22 -62.72 47.71
CA PRO A 39 54.09 -63.32 47.01
C PRO A 39 52.88 -62.39 47.09
N LEU A 40 52.39 -61.95 45.93
CA LEU A 40 51.16 -61.18 45.80
C LEU A 40 49.96 -62.07 46.19
N PRO A 41 48.95 -61.56 46.92
CA PRO A 41 47.71 -62.29 47.13
C PRO A 41 47.04 -62.56 45.77
N PRO A 42 46.28 -63.66 45.62
CA PRO A 42 45.61 -63.96 44.36
C PRO A 42 44.72 -62.79 43.95
N VAL A 43 44.78 -62.45 42.67
CA VAL A 43 43.91 -61.45 42.03
C VAL A 43 42.47 -61.89 42.32
N PRO A 44 41.61 -61.03 42.92
CA PRO A 44 40.19 -61.33 42.97
C PRO A 44 39.73 -61.53 41.52
N GLU A 45 39.08 -62.65 41.22
CA GLU A 45 38.39 -62.80 39.94
C GLU A 45 37.57 -61.53 39.69
N GLU A 46 37.59 -61.04 38.45
CA GLU A 46 36.86 -59.85 38.02
C GLU A 46 35.35 -60.04 38.31
N GLU A 47 34.93 -59.78 39.54
CA GLU A 47 33.59 -59.27 39.81
C GLU A 47 33.57 -57.88 39.19
N HIS A 48 33.21 -57.86 37.90
CA HIS A 48 32.80 -56.67 37.18
C HIS A 48 32.09 -55.72 38.16
N PRO A 49 32.44 -54.42 38.22
CA PRO A 49 31.53 -53.47 38.81
C PRO A 49 30.25 -53.60 37.99
N THR A 50 29.25 -54.25 38.61
CA THR A 50 27.91 -54.36 38.09
C THR A 50 27.47 -52.94 37.84
N SER A 51 27.50 -52.55 36.57
CA SER A 51 26.81 -51.35 36.13
C SER A 51 25.38 -51.55 36.59
N GLU A 52 24.99 -50.78 37.61
CA GLU A 52 23.65 -50.73 38.19
C GLU A 52 22.58 -50.33 37.16
N PHE A 53 23.00 -50.11 35.90
CA PHE A 53 22.19 -49.81 34.73
C PHE A 53 22.27 -50.87 33.62
N THR A 54 22.86 -52.04 33.86
CA THR A 54 22.85 -53.13 32.86
C THR A 54 21.54 -53.90 32.95
N LEU A 55 20.74 -53.87 31.89
CA LEU A 55 19.46 -54.59 31.82
C LEU A 55 19.71 -56.11 31.86
N PRO A 56 18.96 -56.88 32.68
CA PRO A 56 19.14 -58.33 32.78
C PRO A 56 18.88 -59.02 31.44
N GLU A 57 19.71 -60.00 31.08
CA GLU A 57 19.46 -60.84 29.90
C GLU A 57 18.12 -61.59 30.04
N GLY A 58 17.24 -61.40 29.06
CA GLY A 58 15.88 -61.96 29.03
C GLY A 58 14.78 -60.94 29.30
N LEU A 59 15.10 -59.70 29.69
CA LEU A 59 14.12 -58.63 29.74
C LEU A 59 13.82 -58.15 28.32
N LYS A 60 12.69 -58.60 27.74
CA LYS A 60 12.16 -57.96 26.53
C LYS A 60 11.81 -56.53 26.92
N THR A 61 12.55 -55.55 26.39
CA THR A 61 12.12 -54.15 26.42
C THR A 61 10.68 -54.10 25.92
N PRO A 62 9.70 -53.60 26.69
CA PRO A 62 8.42 -53.28 26.10
C PRO A 62 8.68 -52.33 24.92
N PRO A 63 7.92 -52.42 23.82
CA PRO A 63 8.07 -51.44 22.73
C PRO A 63 8.04 -50.06 23.37
N HIS A 64 8.99 -49.19 22.97
CA HIS A 64 9.13 -47.84 23.51
C HIS A 64 7.76 -47.29 23.86
N PHE A 65 7.44 -47.23 25.16
CA PHE A 65 6.32 -46.42 25.61
C PHE A 65 6.82 -45.01 25.39
N GLU A 66 6.46 -44.44 24.24
CA GLU A 66 6.48 -43.01 23.99
C GLU A 66 5.96 -42.37 25.27
N HIS A 67 6.87 -41.75 26.02
CA HIS A 67 6.45 -40.77 26.99
C HIS A 67 5.69 -39.75 26.16
N GLY A 68 4.37 -39.75 26.31
CA GLY A 68 3.49 -38.82 25.65
C GLY A 68 3.93 -37.41 26.02
N SER A 69 4.86 -36.87 25.23
CA SER A 69 4.97 -35.44 25.02
C SER A 69 3.57 -35.03 24.60
N ALA A 70 2.96 -34.17 25.38
CA ALA A 70 1.65 -33.60 25.08
C ALA A 70 1.67 -32.77 23.77
N PHE A 71 2.75 -32.75 23.00
CA PHE A 71 2.84 -32.08 21.71
C PHE A 71 3.60 -32.92 20.67
N THR A 72 2.91 -33.13 19.55
CA THR A 72 3.36 -33.51 18.19
C THR A 72 3.65 -35.02 17.96
N PRO A 73 2.84 -35.73 17.13
CA PRO A 73 3.10 -37.13 16.78
C PRO A 73 4.32 -37.30 15.87
N PRO A 74 4.92 -38.51 15.80
CA PRO A 74 6.14 -38.83 15.04
C PRO A 74 5.99 -38.70 13.51
N GLU A 75 4.76 -38.66 13.00
CA GLU A 75 4.43 -38.34 11.60
C GLU A 75 4.30 -36.82 11.35
N GLY A 76 4.60 -36.00 12.38
CA GLY A 76 4.25 -34.59 12.45
C GLY A 76 2.75 -34.41 12.73
N VAL A 77 2.36 -33.31 13.37
CA VAL A 77 0.99 -32.83 13.16
C VAL A 77 0.90 -32.57 11.67
N PRO A 78 0.02 -33.23 10.88
CA PRO A 78 -0.16 -32.80 9.51
C PRO A 78 -0.48 -31.32 9.60
N VAL A 79 0.34 -30.47 8.98
CA VAL A 79 0.08 -29.04 8.90
C VAL A 79 -1.15 -28.89 8.02
N VAL A 80 -2.32 -29.19 8.56
CA VAL A 80 -3.61 -28.90 7.95
C VAL A 80 -3.92 -27.45 8.29
N GLY A 81 -3.01 -26.56 7.89
CA GLY A 81 -3.24 -25.13 7.83
C GLY A 81 -3.45 -24.76 6.35
N PRO A 82 -4.66 -24.39 5.91
CA PRO A 82 -4.93 -24.16 4.49
C PRO A 82 -4.32 -22.85 3.94
N LEU A 83 -3.27 -22.30 4.55
CA LEU A 83 -3.05 -20.85 4.61
C LEU A 83 -1.89 -20.31 3.76
N ALA A 84 -1.10 -21.18 3.14
CA ALA A 84 -0.12 -20.82 2.11
C ALA A 84 0.01 -21.98 1.11
N LYS A 85 -0.99 -22.14 0.22
CA LYS A 85 -0.87 -23.15 -0.84
C LYS A 85 0.28 -22.79 -1.78
N PRO A 86 1.11 -23.76 -2.19
CA PRO A 86 2.09 -23.56 -3.24
C PRO A 86 1.43 -22.95 -4.49
N GLY A 87 1.91 -21.78 -4.91
CA GLY A 87 1.50 -21.08 -6.13
C GLY A 87 0.38 -20.04 -6.02
N SER A 88 -0.16 -19.74 -4.83
CA SER A 88 -0.98 -18.53 -4.67
C SER A 88 -0.08 -17.27 -4.83
N PRO A 89 -0.63 -16.15 -5.34
CA PRO A 89 0.12 -14.90 -5.46
C PRO A 89 0.76 -14.52 -4.13
N TRP A 90 1.99 -14.00 -4.17
CA TRP A 90 2.74 -13.68 -2.95
C TRP A 90 1.96 -12.73 -2.02
N GLN A 91 1.16 -11.81 -2.58
CA GLN A 91 0.34 -10.86 -1.84
C GLN A 91 -0.62 -11.58 -0.89
N ASP A 92 -1.34 -12.59 -1.39
CA ASP A 92 -2.33 -13.32 -0.61
C ASP A 92 -1.65 -14.17 0.49
N ARG A 93 -0.46 -14.73 0.20
CA ARG A 93 0.35 -15.47 1.19
C ARG A 93 0.90 -14.56 2.29
N MET A 94 1.48 -13.42 1.92
CA MET A 94 2.08 -12.51 2.90
C MET A 94 1.01 -11.83 3.75
N ARG A 95 -0.11 -11.39 3.16
CA ARG A 95 -1.22 -10.82 3.93
C ARG A 95 -1.83 -11.80 4.92
N SER A 96 -1.94 -13.08 4.56
CA SER A 96 -2.46 -14.09 5.49
C SER A 96 -1.52 -14.25 6.69
N MET A 97 -0.20 -14.24 6.47
CA MET A 97 0.81 -14.33 7.53
C MET A 97 0.89 -13.07 8.40
N VAL A 98 0.84 -11.87 7.81
CA VAL A 98 0.88 -10.60 8.57
C VAL A 98 -0.29 -10.50 9.55
N ARG A 99 -1.46 -11.01 9.18
CA ARG A 99 -2.66 -11.04 10.04
C ARG A 99 -2.58 -12.05 11.20
N MET A 100 -1.58 -12.93 11.22
CA MET A 100 -1.36 -13.89 12.31
C MET A 100 -0.46 -13.28 13.39
N PRO A 101 -0.70 -13.61 14.68
CA PRO A 101 0.26 -13.33 15.74
C PRO A 101 1.65 -13.90 15.38
N LEU A 102 2.72 -13.18 15.72
CA LEU A 102 4.09 -13.56 15.38
C LEU A 102 4.44 -15.01 15.78
N ALA A 103 3.92 -15.45 16.93
CA ALA A 103 4.14 -16.81 17.46
C ALA A 103 3.44 -17.93 16.66
N GLU A 104 2.41 -17.59 15.88
CA GLU A 104 1.62 -18.56 15.09
C GLU A 104 2.05 -18.60 13.62
N ARG A 105 2.98 -17.73 13.20
CA ARG A 105 3.42 -17.66 11.80
C ARG A 105 4.26 -18.91 11.46
N PRO A 106 3.95 -19.58 10.33
CA PRO A 106 4.76 -20.71 9.89
C PRO A 106 6.18 -20.23 9.55
N VAL A 107 7.17 -20.83 10.19
CA VAL A 107 8.59 -20.61 9.87
C VAL A 107 9.01 -21.74 8.92
N PRO A 108 9.37 -21.45 7.67
CA PRO A 108 9.87 -22.47 6.76
C PRO A 108 11.14 -23.09 7.36
N GLU A 109 11.20 -24.41 7.44
CA GLU A 109 12.46 -25.11 7.66
C GLU A 109 13.33 -24.87 6.43
N ARG A 110 14.22 -23.88 6.50
CA ARG A 110 15.23 -23.70 5.46
C ARG A 110 16.27 -24.81 5.63
N PRO A 111 16.72 -25.46 4.54
CA PRO A 111 17.81 -26.42 4.64
C PRO A 111 19.00 -25.74 5.30
N ALA A 112 19.60 -26.40 6.29
CA ALA A 112 20.78 -25.90 7.00
C ALA A 112 21.82 -25.50 5.95
N ARG A 113 22.09 -24.20 5.82
CA ARG A 113 23.21 -23.72 5.01
C ARG A 113 24.48 -24.24 5.70
N THR A 114 25.39 -24.83 4.93
CA THR A 114 26.70 -25.29 5.40
C THR A 114 27.39 -24.16 6.17
N GLU A 115 28.06 -24.49 7.29
CA GLU A 115 28.66 -23.53 8.23
C GLU A 115 29.54 -22.45 7.56
N GLU A 116 30.16 -22.75 6.42
CA GLU A 116 30.96 -21.78 5.64
C GLU A 116 30.15 -20.64 4.98
N THR A 117 28.80 -20.72 4.99
CA THR A 117 27.87 -19.69 4.47
C THR A 117 26.99 -19.08 5.58
N GLU A 118 27.42 -19.21 6.84
CA GLU A 118 26.63 -18.89 8.05
C GLU A 118 26.08 -17.46 8.13
N SER A 119 26.72 -16.49 7.48
CA SER A 119 26.20 -15.13 7.48
C SER A 119 25.19 -14.97 6.34
N GLY A 120 23.92 -15.27 6.64
CA GLY A 120 22.82 -14.66 5.89
C GLY A 120 23.00 -13.14 5.77
N PRO A 121 22.35 -12.46 4.81
CA PRO A 121 22.51 -11.03 4.67
C PRO A 121 22.27 -10.33 6.01
N PRO A 122 23.14 -9.38 6.41
CA PRO A 122 23.08 -8.80 7.76
C PRO A 122 21.70 -8.16 7.95
N PRO A 123 20.98 -8.47 9.05
CA PRO A 123 19.59 -8.04 9.22
C PRO A 123 19.37 -6.54 8.96
N PRO A 124 20.23 -5.62 9.43
CA PRO A 124 20.06 -4.19 9.13
C PRO A 124 20.01 -3.84 7.63
N ARG A 125 20.76 -4.55 6.76
CA ARG A 125 20.72 -4.31 5.30
C ARG A 125 19.42 -4.80 4.68
N VAL A 126 18.87 -5.92 5.16
CA VAL A 126 17.56 -6.40 4.72
C VAL A 126 16.48 -5.43 5.17
N LEU A 127 16.50 -5.01 6.44
CA LEU A 127 15.54 -4.05 6.99
C LEU A 127 15.59 -2.68 6.28
N ASP A 128 16.77 -2.15 5.92
CA ASP A 128 16.85 -0.91 5.13
C ASP A 128 16.27 -1.08 3.71
N LEU A 129 16.52 -2.20 3.04
CA LEU A 129 15.91 -2.47 1.73
C LEU A 129 14.39 -2.54 1.85
N THR A 130 13.91 -3.28 2.85
CA THR A 130 12.49 -3.43 3.16
C THR A 130 11.82 -2.08 3.41
N LEU A 131 12.44 -1.20 4.21
CA LEU A 131 11.95 0.16 4.45
C LEU A 131 11.97 1.04 3.19
N ARG A 132 12.95 0.90 2.29
CA ARG A 132 12.97 1.61 1.00
C ARG A 132 11.83 1.16 0.08
N ILE A 133 11.56 -0.14 0.04
CA ILE A 133 10.43 -0.69 -0.73
C ILE A 133 9.12 -0.18 -0.13
N GLY A 134 8.94 -0.30 1.18
CA GLY A 134 7.76 0.22 1.88
C GLY A 134 7.55 1.73 1.67
N GLU A 135 8.64 2.51 1.68
CA GLU A 135 8.60 3.95 1.43
C GLU A 135 8.05 4.27 0.03
N LEU A 136 8.50 3.54 -1.00
CA LEU A 136 8.02 3.75 -2.36
C LEU A 136 6.55 3.33 -2.53
N LEU A 137 6.13 2.22 -1.92
CA LEU A 137 4.75 1.76 -1.97
C LEU A 137 3.80 2.75 -1.25
N LEU A 138 4.15 3.13 -0.02
CA LEU A 138 3.35 4.09 0.76
C LEU A 138 3.32 5.47 0.11
N ALA A 139 4.44 5.95 -0.43
CA ALA A 139 4.50 7.21 -1.17
C ALA A 139 3.68 7.18 -2.48
N GLY A 140 3.60 6.02 -3.13
CA GLY A 140 2.77 5.75 -4.31
C GLY A 140 1.27 5.65 -3.98
N GLY A 141 0.92 5.59 -2.69
CA GLY A 141 -0.47 5.59 -2.22
C GLY A 141 -1.07 4.22 -1.93
N GLU A 142 -0.25 3.18 -1.78
CA GLU A 142 -0.73 1.85 -1.44
C GLU A 142 -1.42 1.77 -0.08
N GLY A 143 -2.32 0.79 0.04
CA GLY A 143 -2.96 0.45 1.32
C GLY A 143 -1.94 -0.01 2.34
N ALA A 144 -2.13 0.34 3.62
CA ALA A 144 -1.16 0.00 4.67
C ALA A 144 -0.95 -1.52 4.80
N GLU A 145 -2.02 -2.30 4.65
CA GLU A 145 -1.96 -3.78 4.61
C GLU A 145 -1.05 -4.31 3.50
N ASP A 146 -1.13 -3.73 2.30
CA ASP A 146 -0.31 -4.14 1.16
C ASP A 146 1.16 -3.78 1.35
N VAL A 147 1.43 -2.62 1.96
CA VAL A 147 2.78 -2.21 2.32
C VAL A 147 3.37 -3.14 3.39
N GLU A 148 2.61 -3.49 4.44
CA GLU A 148 3.07 -4.44 5.47
C GLU A 148 3.32 -5.84 4.89
N ALA A 149 2.42 -6.34 4.04
CA ALA A 149 2.60 -7.62 3.37
C ALA A 149 3.83 -7.64 2.46
N ALA A 150 4.08 -6.56 1.71
CA ALA A 150 5.29 -6.42 0.91
C ALA A 150 6.54 -6.37 1.78
N MET A 151 6.51 -5.59 2.87
CA MET A 151 7.64 -5.46 3.78
C MET A 151 7.99 -6.80 4.44
N PHE A 152 6.97 -7.51 4.93
CA PHE A 152 7.11 -8.85 5.49
C PHE A 152 7.64 -9.82 4.43
N GLY A 153 7.07 -9.83 3.22
CA GLY A 153 7.50 -10.72 2.15
C GLY A 153 8.95 -10.56 1.73
N VAL A 154 9.44 -9.32 1.66
CA VAL A 154 10.86 -9.04 1.37
C VAL A 154 11.76 -9.54 2.51
N ALA A 155 11.41 -9.22 3.77
CA ALA A 155 12.20 -9.65 4.91
C ALA A 155 12.24 -11.19 5.03
N HIS A 156 11.10 -11.83 4.85
CA HIS A 156 10.93 -13.27 4.85
C HIS A 156 11.70 -13.96 3.72
N ALA A 157 11.70 -13.41 2.50
CA ALA A 157 12.46 -13.97 1.38
C ALA A 157 13.98 -13.99 1.63
N TYR A 158 14.50 -12.99 2.35
CA TYR A 158 15.93 -12.86 2.64
C TYR A 158 16.40 -13.54 3.93
N GLY A 159 15.52 -14.24 4.65
CA GLY A 159 15.93 -15.00 5.83
C GLY A 159 15.30 -14.56 7.15
N LEU A 160 14.56 -13.44 7.17
CA LEU A 160 14.10 -12.82 8.41
C LEU A 160 12.63 -13.17 8.68
N ASP A 161 12.38 -14.34 9.26
CA ASP A 161 11.03 -14.87 9.48
C ASP A 161 10.30 -14.19 10.64
N ARG A 162 11.04 -13.83 11.68
CA ARG A 162 10.53 -13.14 12.87
C ARG A 162 10.63 -11.63 12.68
N THR A 163 9.81 -11.10 11.78
CA THR A 163 9.73 -9.66 11.54
C THR A 163 8.31 -9.13 11.72
N GLU A 164 8.22 -7.94 12.29
CA GLU A 164 6.98 -7.22 12.53
C GLU A 164 7.08 -5.85 11.85
N PRO A 165 6.59 -5.73 10.60
CA PRO A 165 6.41 -4.44 9.97
C PRO A 165 5.23 -3.71 10.61
N THR A 166 5.33 -2.39 10.69
CA THR A 166 4.25 -1.52 11.14
C THR A 166 4.17 -0.32 10.22
N VAL A 167 3.00 -0.09 9.64
CA VAL A 167 2.76 0.99 8.68
C VAL A 167 1.69 1.93 9.21
N THR A 168 2.08 3.17 9.45
CA THR A 168 1.16 4.29 9.68
C THR A 168 1.10 5.18 8.43
N PHE A 169 0.36 6.28 8.50
CA PHE A 169 0.26 7.22 7.39
C PHE A 169 1.59 7.82 6.93
N THR A 170 2.50 8.14 7.86
CA THR A 170 3.78 8.81 7.56
C THR A 170 5.00 8.03 8.05
N LEU A 171 4.83 7.05 8.93
CA LEU A 171 5.93 6.30 9.54
C LEU A 171 5.83 4.83 9.14
N LEU A 172 6.94 4.30 8.64
CA LEU A 172 7.21 2.89 8.45
C LEU A 172 8.17 2.44 9.54
N SER A 173 7.89 1.31 10.17
CA SER A 173 8.80 0.65 11.09
C SER A 173 8.88 -0.83 10.76
N ILE A 174 10.01 -1.46 11.03
CA ILE A 174 10.14 -2.90 11.00
C ILE A 174 11.05 -3.35 12.12
N THR A 175 10.57 -4.31 12.89
CA THR A 175 11.30 -4.92 14.00
C THR A 175 11.64 -6.34 13.62
N HIS A 176 12.91 -6.72 13.73
CA HIS A 176 13.35 -8.11 13.63
C HIS A 176 13.79 -8.61 15.00
N GLN A 177 13.23 -9.73 15.44
CA GLN A 177 13.62 -10.41 16.66
C GLN A 177 14.20 -11.79 16.32
N PRO A 178 15.53 -11.94 16.28
CA PRO A 178 16.18 -13.20 15.89
C PRO A 178 15.77 -14.37 16.79
N SER A 179 15.78 -14.15 18.10
CA SER A 179 15.38 -15.13 19.11
C SER A 179 14.69 -14.45 20.29
N LEU A 180 14.19 -15.24 21.25
CA LEU A 180 13.59 -14.69 22.48
C LEU A 180 14.63 -14.08 23.44
N VAL A 181 15.92 -14.32 23.18
CA VAL A 181 17.03 -13.89 24.05
C VAL A 181 17.91 -12.82 23.40
N ASP A 182 17.86 -12.70 22.07
CA ASP A 182 18.62 -11.68 21.35
C ASP A 182 17.88 -10.34 21.32
N ASP A 183 18.66 -9.25 21.33
CA ASP A 183 18.12 -7.91 21.21
C ASP A 183 17.41 -7.70 19.87
N PRO A 184 16.21 -7.09 19.87
CA PRO A 184 15.50 -6.80 18.64
C PRO A 184 16.18 -5.66 17.87
N VAL A 185 16.27 -5.81 16.55
CA VAL A 185 16.73 -4.74 15.66
C VAL A 185 15.52 -4.05 15.07
N THR A 186 15.33 -2.78 15.41
CA THR A 186 14.24 -1.95 14.88
C THR A 186 14.79 -0.84 14.01
N LEU A 187 14.27 -0.71 12.79
CA LEU A 187 14.52 0.43 11.92
C LEU A 187 13.21 1.11 11.58
N SER A 188 13.24 2.43 11.46
CA SER A 188 12.08 3.21 11.03
C SER A 188 12.45 4.26 9.98
N ARG A 189 11.46 4.62 9.16
CA ARG A 189 11.59 5.68 8.16
C ARG A 189 10.31 6.49 8.05
N THR A 190 10.46 7.81 8.02
CA THR A 190 9.35 8.75 7.75
C THR A 190 9.24 9.04 6.26
N VAL A 191 8.05 8.81 5.70
CA VAL A 191 7.69 9.18 4.32
C VAL A 191 7.27 10.65 4.29
N ARG A 192 8.15 11.51 3.76
CA ARG A 192 7.94 12.97 3.73
C ARG A 192 7.35 13.50 2.43
N ARG A 193 7.58 12.81 1.32
CA ARG A 193 7.08 13.20 0.00
C ARG A 193 6.22 12.07 -0.56
N ARG A 194 5.04 12.43 -1.03
CA ARG A 194 4.11 11.51 -1.68
C ARG A 194 3.84 12.02 -3.08
N GLY A 195 3.66 11.08 -4.00
CA GLY A 195 3.41 11.40 -5.39
C GLY A 195 2.83 10.19 -6.08
N THR A 196 1.84 10.41 -6.93
CA THR A 196 1.22 9.35 -7.72
C THR A 196 2.11 9.01 -8.89
N ASP A 197 2.75 7.84 -8.83
CA ASP A 197 3.46 7.25 -9.96
C ASP A 197 3.14 5.76 -10.02
N TYR A 198 2.09 5.42 -10.78
CA TYR A 198 1.65 4.03 -10.89
C TYR A 198 2.60 3.15 -11.69
N THR A 199 3.51 3.73 -12.48
CA THR A 199 4.57 3.00 -13.17
C THR A 199 5.68 2.59 -12.20
N ARG A 200 6.06 3.50 -11.28
CA ARG A 200 7.01 3.12 -10.22
C ARG A 200 6.38 2.10 -9.28
N LEU A 201 5.11 2.27 -8.98
CA LEU A 201 4.36 1.37 -8.11
C LEU A 201 4.32 -0.07 -8.64
N SER A 202 3.92 -0.26 -9.90
CA SER A 202 3.93 -1.56 -10.56
C SER A 202 5.33 -2.19 -10.60
N SER A 203 6.36 -1.38 -10.90
CA SER A 203 7.76 -1.84 -10.94
C SER A 203 8.23 -2.37 -9.58
N VAL A 204 7.86 -1.71 -8.48
CA VAL A 204 8.20 -2.15 -7.12
C VAL A 204 7.43 -3.42 -6.76
N PHE A 205 6.15 -3.55 -7.14
CA PHE A 205 5.40 -4.79 -6.95
C PHE A 205 6.02 -5.98 -7.71
N GLY A 206 6.48 -5.76 -8.94
CA GLY A 206 7.22 -6.76 -9.71
C GLY A 206 8.51 -7.18 -9.00
N LEU A 207 9.28 -6.21 -8.48
CA LEU A 207 10.47 -6.51 -7.69
C LEU A 207 10.17 -7.35 -6.44
N VAL A 208 9.11 -7.02 -5.71
CA VAL A 208 8.70 -7.81 -4.54
C VAL A 208 8.29 -9.22 -4.96
N ALA A 209 7.58 -9.37 -6.07
CA ALA A 209 7.23 -10.69 -6.62
C ALA A 209 8.49 -11.52 -6.90
N ASP A 210 9.45 -10.97 -7.64
CA ASP A 210 10.71 -11.65 -7.97
C ASP A 210 11.52 -12.01 -6.71
N ILE A 211 11.60 -11.10 -5.72
CA ILE A 211 12.25 -11.35 -4.44
C ILE A 211 11.58 -12.52 -3.70
N THR A 212 10.24 -12.52 -3.61
CA THR A 212 9.50 -13.57 -2.91
C THR A 212 9.50 -14.92 -3.62
N GLN A 213 9.89 -14.97 -4.89
CA GLN A 213 10.12 -16.20 -5.65
C GLN A 213 11.54 -16.74 -5.46
N GLY A 214 12.46 -15.93 -4.92
CA GLY A 214 13.87 -16.29 -4.72
C GLY A 214 14.75 -16.02 -5.94
N ASP A 215 14.24 -15.30 -6.95
CA ASP A 215 14.93 -15.04 -8.22
C ASP A 215 15.95 -13.89 -8.13
N VAL A 216 15.96 -13.16 -7.01
CA VAL A 216 16.69 -11.90 -6.86
C VAL A 216 17.54 -11.92 -5.59
N SER A 217 18.84 -11.69 -5.75
CA SER A 217 19.76 -11.48 -4.64
C SER A 217 19.58 -10.10 -4.00
N LEU A 218 20.07 -9.93 -2.77
CA LEU A 218 19.96 -8.66 -2.05
C LEU A 218 20.62 -7.51 -2.81
N GLU A 219 21.83 -7.71 -3.34
CA GLU A 219 22.58 -6.74 -4.14
C GLU A 219 21.82 -6.35 -5.41
N GLU A 220 21.24 -7.33 -6.09
CA GLU A 220 20.46 -7.12 -7.31
C GLU A 220 19.17 -6.32 -7.00
N ALA A 221 18.50 -6.61 -5.88
CA ALA A 221 17.34 -5.84 -5.45
C ALA A 221 17.69 -4.38 -5.17
N TYR A 222 18.81 -4.10 -4.51
CA TYR A 222 19.30 -2.72 -4.32
C TYR A 222 19.57 -2.02 -5.65
N ARG A 223 20.18 -2.71 -6.62
CA ARG A 223 20.46 -2.17 -7.95
C ARG A 223 19.17 -1.84 -8.70
N ARG A 224 18.24 -2.78 -8.81
CA ARG A 224 16.93 -2.58 -9.47
C ARG A 224 16.14 -1.45 -8.81
N LEU A 225 16.13 -1.38 -7.48
CA LEU A 225 15.45 -0.31 -6.74
C LEU A 225 16.08 1.07 -6.99
N ALA A 226 17.41 1.14 -7.15
CA ALA A 226 18.11 2.37 -7.52
C ALA A 226 17.80 2.82 -8.96
N GLU A 227 17.66 1.88 -9.90
CA GLU A 227 17.25 2.14 -11.28
C GLU A 227 15.81 2.64 -11.37
N MET A 228 14.88 2.00 -10.66
CA MET A 228 13.47 2.41 -10.59
C MET A 228 13.31 3.85 -10.07
N ARG A 229 14.19 4.29 -9.17
CA ARG A 229 14.22 5.67 -8.67
C ARG A 229 14.64 6.70 -9.72
N ARG A 230 15.42 6.28 -10.71
CA ARG A 230 15.93 7.11 -11.82
C ARG A 230 15.06 7.04 -13.08
N ASN A 231 14.07 6.15 -13.14
CA ASN A 231 13.21 5.98 -14.31
C ASN A 231 12.49 7.28 -14.69
N ARG A 232 12.43 7.53 -16.00
CA ARG A 232 11.71 8.66 -16.58
C ARG A 232 10.22 8.36 -16.59
N HIS A 233 9.42 9.34 -16.19
CA HIS A 233 7.96 9.22 -16.21
C HIS A 233 7.44 8.92 -17.63
N PRO A 234 6.40 8.08 -17.79
CA PRO A 234 5.85 7.70 -19.09
C PRO A 234 5.28 8.88 -19.89
N TYR A 235 4.73 9.87 -19.19
CA TYR A 235 4.07 11.02 -19.80
C TYR A 235 4.84 12.32 -19.52
N THR A 236 4.87 13.18 -20.54
CA THR A 236 5.48 14.51 -20.46
C THR A 236 4.58 15.47 -19.68
N LYS A 237 5.16 16.57 -19.17
CA LYS A 237 4.40 17.60 -18.44
C LYS A 237 3.24 18.20 -19.25
N TRP A 238 3.40 18.32 -20.57
CA TRP A 238 2.33 18.80 -21.46
C TRP A 238 1.20 17.79 -21.60
N ALA A 239 1.52 16.48 -21.66
CA ALA A 239 0.51 15.44 -21.67
C ALA A 239 -0.31 15.43 -20.36
N LEU A 240 0.33 15.70 -19.22
CA LEU A 240 -0.38 15.82 -17.94
C LEU A 240 -1.35 16.99 -17.91
N SER A 241 -0.95 18.18 -18.37
CA SER A 241 -1.89 19.32 -18.41
C SER A 241 -3.00 19.13 -19.44
N ALA A 242 -2.70 18.51 -20.59
CA ALA A 242 -3.74 18.12 -21.55
C ALA A 242 -4.73 17.11 -20.94
N ALA A 243 -4.23 16.14 -20.17
CA ALA A 243 -5.07 15.19 -19.45
C ALA A 243 -5.90 15.86 -18.34
N SER A 244 -5.34 16.83 -17.61
CA SER A 244 -6.11 17.64 -16.63
C SER A 244 -7.28 18.37 -17.29
N GLY A 245 -7.01 19.02 -18.43
CA GLY A 245 -8.05 19.66 -19.23
C GLY A 245 -9.09 18.65 -19.75
N ALA A 246 -8.65 17.53 -20.33
CA ALA A 246 -9.54 16.50 -20.86
C ALA A 246 -10.42 15.86 -19.77
N LEU A 247 -9.87 15.64 -18.56
CA LEU A 247 -10.62 15.12 -17.41
C LEU A 247 -11.75 16.08 -17.03
N SER A 248 -11.43 17.36 -16.89
CA SER A 248 -12.41 18.39 -16.52
C SER A 248 -13.46 18.62 -17.61
N GLY A 249 -13.03 18.67 -18.86
CA GLY A 249 -13.91 18.74 -20.02
C GLY A 249 -14.87 17.55 -20.07
N ALA A 250 -14.35 16.32 -19.93
CA ALA A 250 -15.16 15.11 -19.94
C ALA A 250 -16.16 15.07 -18.78
N ALA A 251 -15.76 15.49 -17.58
CA ALA A 251 -16.67 15.64 -16.44
C ALA A 251 -17.79 16.64 -16.72
N SER A 252 -17.50 17.75 -17.40
CA SER A 252 -18.55 18.72 -17.76
C SER A 252 -19.58 18.15 -18.73
N LEU A 253 -19.18 17.32 -19.70
CA LEU A 253 -20.09 16.57 -20.59
C LEU A 253 -20.93 15.54 -19.83
N LEU A 254 -20.35 14.88 -18.82
CA LEU A 254 -21.04 13.90 -17.97
C LEU A 254 -22.23 14.53 -17.25
N VAL A 255 -22.04 15.78 -16.83
CA VAL A 255 -23.01 16.62 -16.11
C VAL A 255 -23.85 17.47 -17.08
N GLY A 256 -23.93 17.09 -18.36
CA GLY A 256 -24.90 17.67 -19.31
C GLY A 256 -24.40 18.86 -20.13
N GLY A 257 -23.13 19.24 -20.00
CA GLY A 257 -22.48 20.24 -20.83
C GLY A 257 -22.39 19.84 -22.31
N ASP A 258 -22.14 20.82 -23.17
CA ASP A 258 -21.87 20.63 -24.59
C ASP A 258 -20.37 20.73 -24.92
N ALA A 259 -20.03 20.69 -26.21
CA ALA A 259 -18.63 20.77 -26.65
C ALA A 259 -17.95 22.10 -26.28
N LEU A 260 -18.68 23.22 -26.21
CA LEU A 260 -18.11 24.49 -25.80
C LEU A 260 -17.82 24.50 -24.31
N VAL A 261 -18.76 23.99 -23.50
CA VAL A 261 -18.58 23.80 -22.06
C VAL A 261 -17.39 22.88 -21.77
N PHE A 262 -17.17 21.82 -22.57
CA PHE A 262 -16.00 20.96 -22.48
C PHE A 262 -14.69 21.75 -22.57
N PHE A 263 -14.52 22.61 -23.57
CA PHE A 263 -13.29 23.39 -23.75
C PHE A 263 -13.11 24.45 -22.67
N LEU A 264 -14.20 25.05 -22.18
CA LEU A 264 -14.15 26.02 -21.09
C LEU A 264 -13.75 25.38 -19.76
N ALA A 265 -14.33 24.22 -19.44
CA ALA A 265 -13.94 23.44 -18.26
C ALA A 265 -12.48 22.99 -18.36
N ALA A 266 -12.07 22.50 -19.54
CA ALA A 266 -10.69 22.10 -19.81
C ALA A 266 -9.71 23.26 -19.61
N LEU A 267 -10.04 24.45 -20.11
CA LEU A 267 -9.24 25.66 -19.91
C LEU A 267 -9.16 26.02 -18.42
N GLY A 268 -10.28 25.96 -17.69
CA GLY A 268 -10.33 26.22 -16.26
C GLY A 268 -9.42 25.29 -15.47
N ALA A 269 -9.45 24.00 -15.76
CA ALA A 269 -8.57 23.03 -15.10
C ALA A 269 -7.09 23.23 -15.44
N VAL A 270 -6.76 23.54 -16.69
CA VAL A 270 -5.36 23.84 -17.07
C VAL A 270 -4.86 25.09 -16.36
N LEU A 271 -5.66 26.16 -16.30
CA LEU A 271 -5.29 27.38 -15.58
C LEU A 271 -5.19 27.13 -14.07
N GLY A 272 -6.08 26.32 -13.50
CA GLY A 272 -6.05 25.88 -12.11
C GLY A 272 -4.77 25.12 -11.77
N ASP A 273 -4.41 24.12 -12.59
CA ASP A 273 -3.15 23.36 -12.47
C ASP A 273 -1.92 24.28 -12.51
N ARG A 274 -1.91 25.27 -13.41
CA ARG A 274 -0.80 26.23 -13.51
C ARG A 274 -0.69 27.16 -12.32
N LEU A 275 -1.84 27.60 -11.79
CA LEU A 275 -1.86 28.44 -10.60
C LEU A 275 -1.43 27.65 -9.35
N ALA A 276 -1.88 26.40 -9.21
CA ALA A 276 -1.45 25.49 -8.16
C ALA A 276 0.05 25.22 -8.22
N TRP A 277 0.59 24.97 -9.43
CA TRP A 277 2.02 24.80 -9.64
C TRP A 277 2.81 26.05 -9.23
N LEU A 278 2.29 27.24 -9.53
CA LEU A 278 2.92 28.49 -9.13
C LEU A 278 2.92 28.66 -7.60
N CYS A 279 1.84 28.28 -6.91
CA CYS A 279 1.77 28.24 -5.46
C CYS A 279 2.78 27.23 -4.87
N ALA A 280 2.86 26.03 -5.47
CA ALA A 280 3.81 24.99 -5.07
C ALA A 280 5.27 25.43 -5.25
N ALA A 281 5.58 26.13 -6.35
CA ALA A 281 6.91 26.67 -6.63
C ALA A 281 7.37 27.70 -5.59
N ARG A 282 6.42 28.35 -4.89
CA ARG A 282 6.69 29.26 -3.77
C ARG A 282 6.72 28.55 -2.41
N GLY A 283 6.57 27.23 -2.36
CA GLY A 283 6.59 26.45 -1.12
C GLY A 283 5.30 26.51 -0.31
N LEU A 284 4.18 26.94 -0.90
CA LEU A 284 2.89 26.96 -0.19
C LEU A 284 2.40 25.52 0.09
N PRO A 285 1.82 25.26 1.27
CA PRO A 285 1.18 23.97 1.58
C PRO A 285 0.08 23.57 0.58
N GLU A 286 -0.18 22.27 0.45
CA GLU A 286 -1.17 21.69 -0.49
C GLU A 286 -2.56 22.30 -0.33
N PHE A 287 -3.00 22.60 0.90
CA PHE A 287 -4.26 23.29 1.17
C PHE A 287 -4.45 24.54 0.29
N TYR A 288 -3.45 25.43 0.26
CA TYR A 288 -3.50 26.67 -0.52
C TYR A 288 -3.35 26.41 -2.01
N GLN A 289 -2.64 25.35 -2.40
CA GLN A 289 -2.53 24.95 -3.80
C GLN A 289 -3.91 24.50 -4.34
N PHE A 290 -4.66 23.70 -3.58
CA PHE A 290 -6.01 23.27 -3.94
C PHE A 290 -7.02 24.41 -3.93
N ALA A 291 -6.93 25.33 -2.96
CA ALA A 291 -7.74 26.55 -2.95
C ALA A 291 -7.50 27.39 -4.20
N ALA A 292 -6.25 27.61 -4.58
CA ALA A 292 -5.90 28.34 -5.79
C ALA A 292 -6.30 27.58 -7.07
N ALA A 293 -6.13 26.25 -7.10
CA ALA A 293 -6.51 25.42 -8.24
C ALA A 293 -8.01 25.49 -8.58
N ALA A 294 -8.85 25.66 -7.56
CA ALA A 294 -10.31 25.71 -7.71
C ALA A 294 -10.84 27.05 -8.24
N MET A 295 -10.05 28.12 -8.15
CA MET A 295 -10.51 29.47 -8.53
C MET A 295 -10.73 29.62 -10.05
N PRO A 296 -9.84 29.18 -10.95
CA PRO A 296 -10.04 29.40 -12.39
C PRO A 296 -11.27 28.70 -12.99
N PRO A 297 -11.59 27.43 -12.68
CA PRO A 297 -12.85 26.83 -13.13
C PRO A 297 -14.08 27.60 -12.65
N ALA A 298 -14.09 28.03 -11.38
CA ALA A 298 -15.16 28.87 -10.84
C ALA A 298 -15.24 30.22 -11.56
N GLY A 299 -14.11 30.86 -11.84
CA GLY A 299 -14.02 32.17 -12.49
C GLY A 299 -14.51 32.13 -13.94
N ILE A 300 -14.16 31.08 -14.69
CA ILE A 300 -14.70 30.86 -16.04
C ILE A 300 -16.20 30.63 -15.96
N GLY A 301 -16.69 29.80 -15.03
CA GLY A 301 -18.12 29.58 -14.85
C GLY A 301 -18.90 30.87 -14.55
N VAL A 302 -18.40 31.71 -13.64
CA VAL A 302 -18.98 33.03 -13.33
C VAL A 302 -18.93 33.96 -14.55
N SER A 303 -17.81 34.00 -15.28
CA SER A 303 -17.66 34.82 -16.48
C SER A 303 -18.66 34.42 -17.58
N VAL A 304 -18.87 33.11 -17.75
CA VAL A 304 -19.85 32.54 -18.67
C VAL A 304 -21.27 32.92 -18.25
N ALA A 305 -21.58 32.85 -16.95
CA ALA A 305 -22.89 33.23 -16.44
C ALA A 305 -23.20 34.72 -16.72
N LEU A 306 -22.22 35.61 -16.52
CA LEU A 306 -22.36 37.04 -16.82
C LEU A 306 -22.51 37.31 -18.33
N LEU A 307 -21.75 36.63 -19.18
CA LEU A 307 -21.82 36.80 -20.63
C LEU A 307 -23.13 36.27 -21.22
N SER A 308 -23.64 35.17 -20.67
CA SER A 308 -24.89 34.55 -21.12
C SER A 308 -26.13 35.39 -20.77
N GLN A 309 -26.02 36.36 -19.87
CA GLN A 309 -27.11 37.33 -19.64
C GLN A 309 -27.33 38.27 -20.83
N HIS A 310 -26.29 38.48 -21.66
CA HIS A 310 -26.30 39.43 -22.77
C HIS A 310 -26.41 38.74 -24.13
N THR A 311 -26.42 37.40 -24.17
CA THR A 311 -26.40 36.61 -25.40
C THR A 311 -27.48 35.54 -25.32
N ASP A 312 -28.22 35.27 -26.39
CA ASP A 312 -29.24 34.19 -26.45
C ASP A 312 -28.66 32.76 -26.31
N THR A 313 -27.34 32.63 -26.19
CA THR A 313 -26.64 31.34 -26.03
C THR A 313 -26.75 30.86 -24.59
N LYS A 314 -27.55 29.81 -24.35
CA LYS A 314 -27.66 29.16 -23.04
C LYS A 314 -26.43 28.27 -22.75
N ILE A 315 -25.35 28.84 -22.24
CA ILE A 315 -24.16 28.09 -21.81
C ILE A 315 -24.31 27.70 -20.32
N GLN A 316 -24.11 26.42 -20.02
CA GLN A 316 -24.27 25.89 -18.65
C GLN A 316 -23.04 26.19 -17.77
N ALA A 317 -23.06 27.32 -17.06
CA ALA A 317 -22.01 27.69 -16.11
C ALA A 317 -21.78 26.62 -15.02
N SER A 318 -22.85 26.01 -14.52
CA SER A 318 -22.79 24.95 -13.50
C SER A 318 -21.98 23.73 -13.96
N ALA A 319 -22.09 23.35 -15.23
CA ALA A 319 -21.34 22.23 -15.81
C ALA A 319 -19.85 22.56 -15.95
N VAL A 320 -19.49 23.82 -16.26
CA VAL A 320 -18.08 24.27 -16.31
C VAL A 320 -17.42 24.13 -14.93
N ILE A 321 -18.06 24.67 -13.89
CA ILE A 321 -17.52 24.66 -12.52
C ILE A 321 -17.45 23.24 -11.99
N THR A 322 -18.52 22.46 -12.19
CA THR A 322 -18.58 21.06 -11.78
C THR A 322 -17.47 20.25 -12.46
N GLY A 323 -17.26 20.43 -13.76
CA GLY A 323 -16.17 19.78 -14.48
C GLY A 323 -14.80 20.08 -13.86
N GLY A 324 -14.56 21.32 -13.44
CA GLY A 324 -13.34 21.70 -12.72
C GLY A 324 -13.18 21.00 -11.38
N LEU A 325 -14.26 20.88 -10.61
CA LEU A 325 -14.27 20.22 -9.31
C LEU A 325 -13.94 18.73 -9.39
N PHE A 326 -14.38 18.02 -10.44
CA PHE A 326 -14.03 16.61 -10.64
C PHE A 326 -12.51 16.37 -10.68
N ALA A 327 -11.73 17.33 -11.20
CA ALA A 327 -10.27 17.24 -11.24
C ALA A 327 -9.60 17.41 -9.87
N LEU A 328 -10.30 18.01 -8.91
CA LEU A 328 -9.75 18.39 -7.61
C LEU A 328 -10.18 17.47 -6.48
N ILE A 329 -11.27 16.71 -6.65
CA ILE A 329 -11.75 15.80 -5.61
C ILE A 329 -10.68 14.72 -5.35
N PRO A 330 -10.18 14.58 -4.10
CA PRO A 330 -9.11 13.63 -3.76
C PRO A 330 -9.65 12.19 -3.64
N GLY A 331 -10.30 11.68 -4.70
CA GLY A 331 -11.01 10.40 -4.70
C GLY A 331 -10.12 9.21 -4.34
N ARG A 332 -8.86 9.21 -4.77
CA ARG A 332 -7.88 8.18 -4.42
C ARG A 332 -7.65 8.09 -2.91
N ALA A 333 -7.39 9.22 -2.26
CA ALA A 333 -7.08 9.26 -0.83
C ALA A 333 -8.30 8.82 -0.01
N LEU A 334 -9.51 9.21 -0.44
CA LEU A 334 -10.76 8.78 0.18
C LEU A 334 -10.96 7.26 0.13
N VAL A 335 -10.82 6.65 -1.05
CA VAL A 335 -10.98 5.18 -1.20
C VAL A 335 -9.92 4.44 -0.40
N ALA A 336 -8.68 4.89 -0.47
CA ALA A 336 -7.57 4.28 0.27
C ALA A 336 -7.77 4.39 1.79
N ALA A 337 -8.32 5.51 2.29
CA ALA A 337 -8.62 5.69 3.70
C ALA A 337 -9.69 4.72 4.22
N VAL A 338 -10.77 4.55 3.46
CA VAL A 338 -11.85 3.61 3.83
C VAL A 338 -11.35 2.16 3.74
N GLN A 339 -10.54 1.83 2.73
CA GLN A 339 -9.92 0.51 2.63
C GLN A 339 -9.04 0.21 3.84
N ASP A 340 -8.17 1.15 4.24
CA ASP A 340 -7.37 1.02 5.47
C ASP A 340 -8.27 0.85 6.71
N GLY A 341 -9.35 1.62 6.80
CA GLY A 341 -10.28 1.54 7.93
C GLY A 341 -11.00 0.19 8.00
N LEU A 342 -11.43 -0.35 6.86
CA LEU A 342 -12.12 -1.64 6.77
C LEU A 342 -11.19 -2.83 7.02
N THR A 343 -9.89 -2.66 6.82
CA THR A 343 -8.86 -3.70 7.08
C THR A 343 -8.24 -3.59 8.47
N GLY A 344 -8.64 -2.61 9.29
CA GLY A 344 -8.20 -2.46 10.68
C GLY A 344 -7.08 -1.44 10.92
N PHE A 345 -6.62 -0.75 9.88
CA PHE A 345 -5.58 0.29 9.94
C PHE A 345 -6.19 1.66 10.32
N TYR A 346 -6.87 1.73 11.48
CA TYR A 346 -7.67 2.90 11.86
C TYR A 346 -6.88 4.21 11.98
N ILE A 347 -5.65 4.17 12.49
CA ILE A 347 -4.80 5.36 12.62
C ILE A 347 -4.45 5.92 11.22
N THR A 348 -4.08 5.03 10.29
CA THR A 348 -3.76 5.40 8.91
C THR A 348 -4.99 5.93 8.18
N ALA A 349 -6.13 5.24 8.35
CA ALA A 349 -7.41 5.64 7.78
C ALA A 349 -7.85 7.03 8.27
N ALA A 350 -7.81 7.27 9.58
CA ALA A 350 -8.18 8.55 10.17
C ALA A 350 -7.28 9.69 9.65
N ALA A 351 -5.97 9.46 9.54
CA ALA A 351 -5.04 10.46 9.01
C ALA A 351 -5.31 10.78 7.52
N ARG A 352 -5.60 9.77 6.68
CA ARG A 352 -5.98 9.97 5.27
C ARG A 352 -7.32 10.69 5.13
N LEU A 353 -8.32 10.34 5.93
CA LEU A 353 -9.61 11.03 5.94
C LEU A 353 -9.45 12.49 6.35
N LEU A 354 -8.63 12.77 7.37
CA LEU A 354 -8.35 14.13 7.81
C LEU A 354 -7.63 14.94 6.72
N GLU A 355 -6.65 14.35 6.02
CA GLU A 355 -6.01 14.97 4.85
C GLU A 355 -7.04 15.33 3.77
N VAL A 356 -7.92 14.39 3.41
CA VAL A 356 -9.01 14.61 2.44
C VAL A 356 -9.92 15.76 2.88
N VAL A 357 -10.31 15.82 4.15
CA VAL A 357 -11.15 16.91 4.69
C VAL A 357 -10.44 18.25 4.53
N TYR A 358 -9.16 18.36 4.88
CA TYR A 358 -8.40 19.60 4.70
C TYR A 358 -8.33 20.03 3.23
N LEU A 359 -8.07 19.09 2.31
CA LEU A 359 -8.04 19.40 0.88
C LEU A 359 -9.41 19.86 0.37
N ILE A 360 -10.49 19.21 0.79
CA ILE A 360 -11.87 19.61 0.45
C ILE A 360 -12.17 21.02 0.97
N VAL A 361 -11.81 21.34 2.22
CA VAL A 361 -11.98 22.70 2.78
C VAL A 361 -11.20 23.72 1.95
N GLY A 362 -10.00 23.40 1.49
CA GLY A 362 -9.23 24.27 0.58
C GLY A 362 -9.99 24.54 -0.72
N ILE A 363 -10.50 23.49 -1.38
CA ILE A 363 -11.30 23.59 -2.59
C ILE A 363 -12.56 24.44 -2.35
N VAL A 364 -13.28 24.17 -1.26
CA VAL A 364 -14.47 24.91 -0.80
C VAL A 364 -14.17 26.40 -0.69
N CYS A 365 -13.10 26.78 0.03
CA CYS A 365 -12.69 28.18 0.18
C CYS A 365 -12.36 28.84 -1.17
N GLY A 366 -11.63 28.14 -2.05
CA GLY A 366 -11.27 28.63 -3.37
C GLY A 366 -12.48 28.92 -4.27
N VAL A 367 -13.44 27.98 -4.31
CA VAL A 367 -14.67 28.14 -5.09
C VAL A 367 -15.59 29.21 -4.49
N LEU A 368 -15.85 29.16 -3.17
CA LEU A 368 -16.74 30.12 -2.51
C LEU A 368 -16.27 31.57 -2.68
N MET A 369 -14.95 31.81 -2.61
CA MET A 369 -14.40 33.16 -2.85
C MET A 369 -14.83 33.70 -4.22
N ILE A 370 -14.77 32.88 -5.26
CA ILE A 370 -15.15 33.30 -6.62
C ILE A 370 -16.66 33.38 -6.80
N LEU A 371 -17.42 32.42 -6.24
CA LEU A 371 -18.88 32.45 -6.30
C LEU A 371 -19.46 33.67 -5.58
N TYR A 372 -18.88 34.04 -4.43
CA TYR A 372 -19.27 35.25 -3.69
C TYR A 372 -19.04 36.52 -4.52
N VAL A 373 -17.90 36.62 -5.20
CA VAL A 373 -17.64 37.74 -6.13
C VAL A 373 -18.64 37.73 -7.29
N GLY A 374 -18.95 36.56 -7.84
CA GLY A 374 -19.96 36.40 -8.89
C GLY A 374 -21.36 36.86 -8.48
N ASP A 375 -21.79 36.49 -7.27
CA ASP A 375 -23.08 36.90 -6.69
C ASP A 375 -23.15 38.43 -6.50
N ARG A 376 -22.07 39.04 -6.00
CA ARG A 376 -21.95 40.52 -5.89
C ARG A 376 -21.99 41.24 -7.24
N LEU A 377 -21.57 40.55 -8.31
CA LEU A 377 -21.67 41.04 -9.69
C LEU A 377 -23.02 40.67 -10.34
N HIS A 378 -23.97 40.13 -9.58
CA HIS A 378 -25.29 39.69 -10.03
C HIS A 378 -25.25 38.63 -11.15
N ALA A 379 -24.24 37.75 -11.12
CA ALA A 379 -24.19 36.59 -12.01
C ALA A 379 -25.35 35.63 -11.71
N GLN A 380 -26.18 35.37 -12.71
CA GLN A 380 -27.32 34.45 -12.57
C GLN A 380 -26.83 33.00 -12.61
N LEU A 381 -26.46 32.48 -11.44
CA LEU A 381 -26.08 31.08 -11.23
C LEU A 381 -27.32 30.31 -10.78
N THR A 382 -27.90 29.50 -11.66
CA THR A 382 -29.06 28.66 -11.32
C THR A 382 -28.62 27.41 -10.55
N PRO A 383 -29.09 27.21 -9.30
CA PRO A 383 -28.65 26.10 -8.45
C PRO A 383 -29.21 24.72 -8.82
N ASP A 384 -30.23 24.62 -9.67
CA ASP A 384 -31.05 23.39 -9.68
C ASP A 384 -31.22 22.68 -11.04
N VAL A 385 -30.58 23.14 -12.12
CA VAL A 385 -30.81 22.53 -13.43
C VAL A 385 -29.52 22.23 -14.16
N VAL A 386 -28.85 21.16 -13.71
CA VAL A 386 -28.19 20.32 -14.70
C VAL A 386 -29.31 19.60 -15.46
N TYR A 387 -29.57 20.03 -16.69
CA TYR A 387 -30.32 19.21 -17.60
C TYR A 387 -29.51 17.93 -17.78
N HIS A 388 -29.92 16.84 -17.11
CA HIS A 388 -29.55 15.50 -17.53
C HIS A 388 -30.23 15.26 -18.88
N ALA A 389 -29.69 15.88 -19.92
CA ALA A 389 -30.01 15.53 -21.28
C ALA A 389 -29.70 14.03 -21.38
N ASN A 390 -30.73 13.21 -21.58
CA ASN A 390 -30.60 11.76 -21.65
C ASN A 390 -29.83 11.39 -22.92
N ARG A 391 -28.51 11.52 -22.84
CA ARG A 391 -27.55 11.26 -23.92
C ARG A 391 -26.61 10.15 -23.44
N PRO A 392 -27.11 8.92 -23.31
CA PRO A 392 -26.37 7.84 -22.67
C PRO A 392 -25.04 7.55 -23.39
N VAL A 393 -25.02 7.69 -24.72
CA VAL A 393 -23.81 7.49 -25.53
C VAL A 393 -22.75 8.55 -25.23
N THR A 394 -23.12 9.83 -25.17
CA THR A 394 -22.15 10.89 -24.88
C THR A 394 -21.65 10.80 -23.44
N GLN A 395 -22.52 10.46 -22.49
CA GLN A 395 -22.14 10.27 -21.09
C GLN A 395 -21.22 9.06 -20.90
N LEU A 396 -21.47 7.96 -21.62
CA LEU A 396 -20.59 6.79 -21.61
C LEU A 396 -19.20 7.13 -22.19
N LEU A 397 -19.15 7.80 -23.35
CA LEU A 397 -17.89 8.23 -23.95
C LEU A 397 -17.17 9.27 -23.07
N ALA A 398 -17.90 10.18 -22.44
CA ALA A 398 -17.36 11.15 -21.49
C ALA A 398 -16.78 10.46 -20.25
N SER A 399 -17.48 9.47 -19.68
CA SER A 399 -16.98 8.64 -18.58
C SER A 399 -15.66 7.95 -18.96
N MET A 400 -15.61 7.32 -20.13
CA MET A 400 -14.39 6.66 -20.61
C MET A 400 -13.26 7.67 -20.84
N LEU A 401 -13.53 8.83 -21.44
CA LEU A 401 -12.53 9.88 -21.64
C LEU A 401 -12.03 10.43 -20.30
N LEU A 402 -12.91 10.62 -19.33
CA LEU A 402 -12.57 11.05 -17.97
C LEU A 402 -11.64 10.03 -17.31
N THR A 403 -11.98 8.74 -17.36
CA THR A 403 -11.13 7.68 -16.82
C THR A 403 -9.78 7.60 -17.53
N LEU A 404 -9.74 7.69 -18.87
CA LEU A 404 -8.51 7.68 -19.65
C LEU A 404 -7.60 8.85 -19.26
N ALA A 405 -8.16 10.05 -19.18
CA ALA A 405 -7.43 11.24 -18.76
C ALA A 405 -6.89 11.09 -17.33
N PHE A 406 -7.69 10.50 -16.44
CA PHE A 406 -7.27 10.25 -15.07
C PHE A 406 -6.14 9.20 -14.98
N CYS A 407 -6.16 8.13 -15.78
CA CYS A 407 -5.04 7.19 -15.88
C CYS A 407 -3.72 7.88 -16.28
N ILE A 408 -3.77 8.83 -17.22
CA ILE A 408 -2.59 9.60 -17.64
C ILE A 408 -2.08 10.47 -16.49
N LEU A 409 -2.97 11.13 -15.75
CA LEU A 409 -2.61 11.94 -14.57
C LEU A 409 -1.97 11.10 -13.46
N LEU A 410 -2.38 9.84 -13.31
CA LEU A 410 -1.79 8.89 -12.35
C LEU A 410 -0.47 8.26 -12.83
N GLN A 411 0.06 8.68 -13.99
CA GLN A 411 1.28 8.14 -14.60
C GLN A 411 1.25 6.62 -14.78
N GLN A 412 0.10 6.12 -15.23
CA GLN A 412 -0.16 4.69 -15.38
C GLN A 412 0.48 4.10 -16.65
N GLU A 413 0.95 2.85 -16.58
CA GLU A 413 1.56 2.17 -17.72
C GLU A 413 0.57 1.96 -18.86
N ARG A 414 1.03 2.20 -20.10
CA ARG A 414 0.20 2.23 -21.32
C ARG A 414 -0.65 0.97 -21.52
N HIS A 415 -0.13 -0.20 -21.16
CA HIS A 415 -0.81 -1.48 -21.36
C HIS A 415 -2.02 -1.67 -20.43
N THR A 416 -2.06 -0.97 -19.28
CA THR A 416 -3.16 -1.09 -18.30
C THR A 416 -4.28 -0.05 -18.53
N ILE A 417 -4.00 1.03 -19.27
CA ILE A 417 -4.93 2.15 -19.47
C ILE A 417 -6.22 1.71 -20.14
N VAL A 418 -6.15 0.86 -21.16
CA VAL A 418 -7.33 0.41 -21.91
C VAL A 418 -8.29 -0.34 -20.98
N LEU A 419 -7.77 -1.25 -20.16
CA LEU A 419 -8.57 -2.03 -19.22
C LEU A 419 -9.20 -1.15 -18.14
N ALA A 420 -8.44 -0.21 -17.58
CA ALA A 420 -8.97 0.75 -16.59
C ALA A 420 -10.05 1.66 -17.20
N THR A 421 -9.85 2.11 -18.44
CA THR A 421 -10.81 2.95 -19.19
C THR A 421 -12.12 2.21 -19.44
N LEU A 422 -12.05 0.95 -19.87
CA LEU A 422 -13.23 0.10 -20.04
C LEU A 422 -13.95 -0.14 -18.70
N ASN A 423 -13.20 -0.34 -17.61
CA ASN A 423 -13.78 -0.50 -16.27
C ASN A 423 -14.55 0.75 -15.82
N GLY A 424 -14.06 1.96 -16.13
CA GLY A 424 -14.79 3.21 -15.89
C GLY A 424 -16.06 3.36 -16.74
N GLY A 425 -16.01 2.92 -18.00
CA GLY A 425 -17.20 2.82 -18.85
C GLY A 425 -18.26 1.87 -18.28
N VAL A 426 -17.83 0.69 -17.80
CA VAL A 426 -18.70 -0.28 -17.13
C VAL A 426 -19.34 0.33 -15.88
N ALA A 427 -18.56 1.02 -15.04
CA ALA A 427 -19.05 1.71 -13.84
C ALA A 427 -20.22 2.65 -14.16
N TRP A 428 -20.02 3.50 -15.17
CA TRP A 428 -21.03 4.48 -15.58
C TRP A 428 -22.25 3.83 -16.22
N LEU A 429 -22.06 2.78 -17.02
CA LEU A 429 -23.15 2.02 -17.64
C LEU A 429 -24.05 1.39 -16.57
N ILE A 430 -23.47 0.76 -15.54
CA ILE A 430 -24.21 0.16 -14.44
C ILE A 430 -24.95 1.24 -13.64
N PHE A 431 -24.27 2.33 -13.29
CA PHE A 431 -24.88 3.43 -12.57
C PHE A 431 -26.07 4.02 -13.35
N GLY A 432 -25.89 4.26 -14.65
CA GLY A 432 -26.94 4.75 -15.54
C GLY A 432 -28.12 3.78 -15.64
N ALA A 433 -27.86 2.49 -15.83
CA ALA A 433 -28.91 1.47 -15.91
C ALA A 433 -29.75 1.41 -14.62
N LEU A 434 -29.09 1.41 -13.45
CA LEU A 434 -29.77 1.41 -12.16
C LEU A 434 -30.55 2.70 -11.91
N SER A 435 -30.00 3.84 -12.32
CA SER A 435 -30.69 5.13 -12.26
C SER A 435 -31.96 5.13 -13.13
N THR A 436 -31.90 4.59 -14.35
CA THR A 436 -33.11 4.43 -15.19
C THR A 436 -34.13 3.45 -14.63
N ALA A 437 -33.70 2.49 -13.82
CA ALA A 437 -34.56 1.55 -13.10
C ALA A 437 -35.17 2.13 -11.80
N GLY A 438 -34.91 3.40 -11.48
CA GLY A 438 -35.46 4.07 -10.30
C GLY A 438 -34.73 3.77 -9.00
N VAL A 439 -33.53 3.17 -9.05
CA VAL A 439 -32.70 2.93 -7.87
C VAL A 439 -32.11 4.27 -7.40
N LYS A 440 -32.17 4.52 -6.08
CA LYS A 440 -31.62 5.75 -5.48
C LYS A 440 -30.09 5.87 -5.76
N PRO A 441 -29.53 7.10 -5.82
CA PRO A 441 -28.13 7.32 -6.20
C PRO A 441 -27.10 6.58 -5.33
N VAL A 442 -27.30 6.55 -4.02
CA VAL A 442 -26.37 5.90 -3.07
C VAL A 442 -26.23 4.39 -3.33
N PRO A 443 -27.30 3.57 -3.29
CA PRO A 443 -27.17 2.13 -3.60
C PRO A 443 -26.72 1.86 -5.03
N ALA A 444 -27.11 2.69 -6.02
CA ALA A 444 -26.61 2.56 -7.39
C ALA A 444 -25.09 2.75 -7.46
N THR A 445 -24.57 3.72 -6.72
CA THR A 445 -23.13 4.00 -6.63
C THR A 445 -22.38 2.86 -5.95
N VAL A 446 -22.91 2.29 -4.87
CA VAL A 446 -22.30 1.12 -4.19
C VAL A 446 -22.17 -0.06 -5.15
N MET A 447 -23.22 -0.37 -5.92
CA MET A 447 -23.21 -1.49 -6.87
C MET A 447 -22.24 -1.24 -8.03
N ALA A 448 -22.25 -0.04 -8.63
CA ALA A 448 -21.35 0.32 -9.70
C ALA A 448 -19.88 0.29 -9.25
N ALA A 449 -19.58 0.92 -8.11
CA ALA A 449 -18.24 0.91 -7.52
C ALA A 449 -17.79 -0.50 -7.08
N GLY A 450 -18.73 -1.33 -6.62
CA GLY A 450 -18.50 -2.75 -6.34
C GLY A 450 -18.03 -3.53 -7.55
N LEU A 451 -18.63 -3.30 -8.71
CA LEU A 451 -18.19 -3.95 -9.94
C LEU A 451 -16.83 -3.40 -10.43
N VAL A 452 -16.55 -2.11 -10.24
CA VAL A 452 -15.22 -1.55 -10.48
C VAL A 452 -14.15 -2.23 -9.62
N GLY A 453 -14.43 -2.41 -8.33
CA GLY A 453 -13.55 -3.11 -7.39
C GLY A 453 -13.36 -4.58 -7.75
N LEU A 454 -14.44 -5.28 -8.12
CA LEU A 454 -14.42 -6.67 -8.56
C LEU A 454 -13.54 -6.85 -9.80
N PHE A 455 -13.80 -6.11 -10.87
CA PHE A 455 -13.03 -6.20 -12.12
C PHE A 455 -11.61 -5.68 -11.95
N GLY A 456 -11.40 -4.60 -11.21
CA GLY A 456 -10.07 -4.07 -10.96
C GLY A 456 -9.19 -5.06 -10.18
N GLN A 457 -9.75 -5.71 -9.16
CA GLN A 457 -9.04 -6.75 -8.43
C GLN A 457 -8.80 -7.99 -9.30
N LEU A 458 -9.77 -8.37 -10.12
CA LEU A 458 -9.63 -9.50 -11.06
C LEU A 458 -8.48 -9.25 -12.04
N LEU A 459 -8.46 -8.11 -12.72
CA LEU A 459 -7.43 -7.74 -13.69
C LEU A 459 -6.03 -7.64 -13.05
N SER A 460 -5.95 -7.11 -11.84
CA SER A 460 -4.68 -7.04 -11.09
C SER A 460 -4.09 -8.43 -10.80
N ARG A 461 -4.96 -9.43 -10.55
CA ARG A 461 -4.54 -10.81 -10.30
C ARG A 461 -3.97 -11.50 -11.54
N TYR A 462 -4.53 -11.22 -12.72
CA TYR A 462 -4.00 -11.75 -13.97
C TYR A 462 -2.58 -11.26 -14.26
N GLN A 463 -2.22 -10.06 -13.78
CA GLN A 463 -0.95 -9.40 -14.06
C GLN A 463 0.02 -9.40 -12.86
N PHE A 464 -0.32 -10.06 -11.74
CA PHE A 464 0.43 -10.04 -10.47
C PHE A 464 0.78 -8.62 -9.96
N ALA A 465 -0.07 -7.64 -10.27
CA ALA A 465 0.18 -6.22 -10.03
C ALA A 465 -0.70 -5.67 -8.90
N SER A 466 -0.44 -4.42 -8.50
CA SER A 466 -1.36 -3.66 -7.65
C SER A 466 -2.73 -3.50 -8.32
N SER A 467 -3.80 -3.45 -7.52
CA SER A 467 -5.16 -3.18 -8.01
C SER A 467 -5.48 -1.70 -8.17
N LEU A 468 -4.69 -0.80 -7.54
CA LEU A 468 -4.90 0.65 -7.63
C LEU A 468 -4.94 1.18 -9.08
N PRO A 469 -4.03 0.77 -10.01
CA PRO A 469 -4.08 1.20 -11.41
C PRO A 469 -5.40 0.87 -12.13
N TYR A 470 -6.12 -0.17 -11.73
CA TYR A 470 -7.35 -0.59 -12.39
C TYR A 470 -8.61 0.02 -11.77
N ILE A 471 -8.50 0.56 -10.55
CA ILE A 471 -9.63 1.01 -9.74
C ILE A 471 -9.68 2.54 -9.65
N THR A 472 -8.55 3.20 -9.34
CA THR A 472 -8.56 4.63 -8.95
C THR A 472 -9.10 5.55 -10.03
N ALA A 473 -8.74 5.32 -11.29
CA ALA A 473 -9.26 6.12 -12.40
C ALA A 473 -10.69 5.74 -12.78
N ALA A 474 -11.04 4.45 -12.66
CA ALA A 474 -12.33 3.89 -13.07
C ALA A 474 -13.50 4.35 -12.17
N ILE A 475 -13.23 4.73 -10.92
CA ILE A 475 -14.24 5.35 -10.04
C ILE A 475 -14.49 6.83 -10.35
N GLY A 476 -13.61 7.49 -11.11
CA GLY A 476 -13.68 8.94 -11.40
C GLY A 476 -15.05 9.44 -11.86
N PRO A 477 -15.74 8.75 -12.80
CA PRO A 477 -17.08 9.13 -13.25
C PRO A 477 -18.15 9.12 -12.15
N LEU A 478 -17.99 8.32 -11.09
CA LEU A 478 -18.95 8.21 -9.99
C LEU A 478 -18.76 9.28 -8.92
N LEU A 479 -17.69 10.09 -9.01
CA LEU A 479 -17.38 11.10 -7.99
C LEU A 479 -18.51 12.14 -7.87
N PRO A 480 -18.81 12.61 -6.65
CA PRO A 480 -19.98 13.44 -6.39
C PRO A 480 -19.76 14.93 -6.72
N GLY A 481 -19.12 15.27 -7.84
CA GLY A 481 -18.71 16.66 -8.13
C GLY A 481 -19.87 17.64 -8.24
N SER A 482 -21.00 17.24 -8.82
CA SER A 482 -22.18 18.11 -8.94
C SER A 482 -22.79 18.43 -7.58
N ASN A 483 -22.87 17.44 -6.68
CA ASN A 483 -23.37 17.65 -5.32
C ASN A 483 -22.44 18.58 -4.53
N THR A 484 -21.12 18.45 -4.72
CA THR A 484 -20.17 19.41 -4.12
C THR A 484 -20.43 20.82 -4.63
N TYR A 485 -20.57 21.01 -5.96
CA TYR A 485 -20.87 22.33 -6.54
C TYR A 485 -22.16 22.93 -6.00
N PHE A 486 -23.28 22.20 -6.05
CA PHE A 486 -24.57 22.72 -5.60
C PHE A 486 -24.58 23.01 -4.10
N GLY A 487 -23.88 22.20 -3.31
CA GLY A 487 -23.67 22.49 -1.89
C GLY A 487 -22.97 23.84 -1.67
N LEU A 488 -21.90 24.09 -2.41
CA LEU A 488 -21.13 25.35 -2.33
C LEU A 488 -21.92 26.55 -2.85
N LEU A 489 -22.65 26.38 -3.95
CA LEU A 489 -23.43 27.45 -4.55
C LEU A 489 -24.56 27.90 -3.63
N ASN A 490 -25.31 26.96 -3.04
CA ASN A 490 -26.38 27.28 -2.10
C ASN A 490 -25.84 27.98 -0.85
N ILE A 491 -24.69 27.56 -0.32
CA ILE A 491 -24.02 28.27 0.79
C ILE A 491 -23.63 29.70 0.37
N ALA A 492 -23.11 29.89 -0.83
CA ALA A 492 -22.75 31.21 -1.35
C ALA A 492 -23.98 32.14 -1.53
N GLN A 493 -25.15 31.56 -1.82
CA GLN A 493 -26.43 32.24 -1.97
C GLN A 493 -27.24 32.31 -0.66
N GLU A 494 -26.59 32.11 0.49
CA GLU A 494 -27.18 32.18 1.83
C GLU A 494 -28.23 31.08 2.18
N ASP A 495 -28.40 30.04 1.34
CA ASP A 495 -29.23 28.86 1.62
C ASP A 495 -28.38 27.72 2.22
N VAL A 496 -27.98 27.90 3.49
CA VAL A 496 -27.08 26.97 4.20
C VAL A 496 -27.70 25.57 4.37
N ASN A 497 -29.02 25.48 4.53
CA ASN A 497 -29.70 24.21 4.76
C ASN A 497 -29.63 23.30 3.52
N LYS A 498 -30.01 23.81 2.35
CA LYS A 498 -29.85 23.05 1.09
C LYS A 498 -28.39 22.81 0.76
N GLY A 499 -27.54 23.79 1.05
CA GLY A 499 -26.10 23.67 0.91
C GLY A 499 -25.53 22.46 1.65
N PHE A 500 -25.90 22.32 2.93
CA PHE A 500 -25.50 21.19 3.77
C PHE A 500 -26.09 19.86 3.28
N GLU A 501 -27.34 19.83 2.82
CA GLU A 501 -27.98 18.63 2.28
C GLU A 501 -27.22 18.06 1.06
N HIS A 502 -26.81 18.92 0.13
CA HIS A 502 -26.00 18.51 -1.02
C HIS A 502 -24.59 18.04 -0.61
N LEU A 503 -23.93 18.73 0.34
CA LEU A 503 -22.63 18.31 0.85
C LEU A 503 -22.71 16.97 1.60
N ALA A 504 -23.75 16.75 2.39
CA ALA A 504 -24.01 15.48 3.07
C ALA A 504 -24.25 14.35 2.04
N THR A 505 -25.02 14.63 0.99
CA THR A 505 -25.21 13.69 -0.13
C THR A 505 -23.90 13.39 -0.84
N ALA A 506 -23.05 14.40 -1.07
CA ALA A 506 -21.72 14.19 -1.65
C ALA A 506 -20.86 13.28 -0.77
N GLY A 507 -20.83 13.53 0.55
CA GLY A 507 -20.13 12.68 1.52
C GLY A 507 -20.64 11.23 1.53
N ALA A 508 -21.96 11.04 1.48
CA ALA A 508 -22.58 9.72 1.41
C ALA A 508 -22.20 8.96 0.12
N LEU A 509 -22.19 9.64 -1.03
CA LEU A 509 -21.74 9.06 -2.30
C LEU A 509 -20.24 8.72 -2.27
N ALA A 510 -19.41 9.60 -1.71
CA ALA A 510 -17.99 9.38 -1.51
C ALA A 510 -17.73 8.08 -0.70
N LEU A 511 -18.44 7.92 0.42
CA LEU A 511 -18.36 6.72 1.26
C LEU A 511 -18.90 5.49 0.52
N ALA A 512 -19.99 5.62 -0.23
CA ALA A 512 -20.57 4.55 -1.04
C ALA A 512 -19.58 4.01 -2.09
N ILE A 513 -18.84 4.90 -2.78
CA ILE A 513 -17.79 4.50 -3.73
C ILE A 513 -16.74 3.66 -3.01
N ALA A 514 -16.25 4.16 -1.88
CA ALA A 514 -15.16 3.55 -1.16
C ALA A 514 -15.52 2.18 -0.57
N ILE A 515 -16.72 2.05 0.04
CA ILE A 515 -17.26 0.77 0.53
C ILE A 515 -17.49 -0.18 -0.64
N GLY A 516 -18.10 0.30 -1.73
CA GLY A 516 -18.39 -0.51 -2.93
C GLY A 516 -17.11 -1.12 -3.49
N VAL A 517 -16.11 -0.29 -3.80
CA VAL A 517 -14.80 -0.75 -4.30
C VAL A 517 -14.18 -1.81 -3.41
N ASN A 518 -14.12 -1.57 -2.09
CA ASN A 518 -13.51 -2.52 -1.17
C ASN A 518 -14.27 -3.84 -1.12
N LEU A 519 -15.61 -3.79 -1.05
CA LEU A 519 -16.46 -4.99 -1.08
C LEU A 519 -16.26 -5.78 -2.37
N GLY A 520 -16.21 -5.11 -3.52
CA GLY A 520 -15.92 -5.72 -4.81
C GLY A 520 -14.58 -6.45 -4.84
N GLY A 521 -13.54 -5.80 -4.33
CA GLY A 521 -12.21 -6.40 -4.20
C GLY A 521 -12.18 -7.62 -3.29
N GLU A 522 -12.86 -7.57 -2.14
CA GLU A 522 -12.99 -8.73 -1.24
C GLU A 522 -13.77 -9.88 -1.88
N LEU A 523 -14.85 -9.59 -2.62
CA LEU A 523 -15.61 -10.61 -3.36
C LEU A 523 -14.74 -11.28 -4.43
N ALA A 524 -13.96 -10.52 -5.19
CA ALA A 524 -13.01 -11.08 -6.15
C ALA A 524 -12.02 -12.04 -5.47
N ARG A 525 -11.54 -11.65 -4.27
CA ARG A 525 -10.59 -12.45 -3.50
C ARG A 525 -11.19 -13.76 -2.99
N LEU A 526 -12.43 -13.72 -2.51
CA LEU A 526 -13.10 -14.87 -1.90
C LEU A 526 -13.59 -15.90 -2.93
N PHE A 527 -14.10 -15.44 -4.08
CA PHE A 527 -14.88 -16.30 -4.98
C PHE A 527 -14.20 -16.60 -6.32
N ILE A 528 -13.18 -15.84 -6.73
CA ILE A 528 -12.56 -16.00 -8.05
C ILE A 528 -11.17 -16.62 -7.92
N LYS A 529 -11.00 -17.79 -8.54
CA LYS A 529 -9.72 -18.52 -8.62
C LYS A 529 -8.75 -17.82 -9.56
N THR A 530 -7.46 -17.89 -9.27
CA THR A 530 -6.41 -17.59 -10.26
C THR A 530 -6.48 -18.65 -11.38
N PRO A 531 -6.52 -18.27 -12.66
CA PRO A 531 -6.49 -19.24 -13.76
C PRO A 531 -5.16 -20.01 -13.72
N GLY A 532 -5.23 -21.33 -13.89
CA GLY A 532 -4.07 -22.23 -13.85
C GLY A 532 -3.83 -22.93 -12.51
N GLN A 533 -4.69 -22.75 -11.49
CA GLN A 533 -4.59 -23.46 -10.22
C GLN A 533 -5.82 -24.33 -9.90
N GLU A 534 -5.65 -25.65 -9.98
CA GLU A 534 -6.63 -26.65 -9.56
C GLU A 534 -6.54 -26.94 -8.05
N THR A 535 -7.02 -26.06 -7.17
CA THR A 535 -7.41 -26.55 -5.83
C THR A 535 -8.58 -25.76 -5.22
N PRO A 536 -9.42 -26.40 -4.39
CA PRO A 536 -10.55 -25.74 -3.73
C PRO A 536 -10.08 -24.92 -2.51
N LEU A 537 -10.49 -23.66 -2.40
CA LEU A 537 -10.29 -22.83 -1.21
C LEU A 537 -11.24 -23.31 -0.09
N PRO A 538 -10.78 -23.66 1.13
CA PRO A 538 -11.67 -23.65 2.29
C PRO A 538 -11.82 -22.20 2.79
N GLY A 539 -13.05 -21.82 3.10
CA GLY A 539 -13.42 -20.46 3.49
C GLY A 539 -12.62 -19.93 4.68
N ARG A 540 -12.27 -18.65 4.61
CA ARG A 540 -11.76 -17.85 5.73
C ARG A 540 -12.71 -18.03 6.92
N ARG A 541 -12.23 -18.57 8.05
CA ARG A 541 -13.02 -18.49 9.29
C ARG A 541 -13.14 -17.01 9.63
N ALA A 542 -14.37 -16.49 9.59
CA ALA A 542 -14.67 -15.15 10.08
C ALA A 542 -14.08 -15.01 11.49
N ALA A 543 -13.52 -13.84 11.82
CA ALA A 543 -13.13 -13.54 13.19
C ALA A 543 -14.32 -13.90 14.08
N LYS A 544 -14.12 -14.87 14.99
CA LYS A 544 -15.17 -15.32 15.90
C LYS A 544 -15.66 -14.06 16.59
N ARG A 545 -16.94 -13.73 16.39
CA ARG A 545 -17.55 -12.49 16.88
C ARG A 545 -17.39 -12.49 18.40
N THR A 546 -16.32 -11.88 18.91
CA THR A 546 -16.19 -11.53 20.31
C THR A 546 -17.16 -10.39 20.47
N ARG A 547 -18.44 -10.72 20.69
CA ARG A 547 -19.34 -9.77 21.34
C ARG A 547 -18.62 -9.43 22.64
N GLY A 548 -18.11 -8.20 22.73
CA GLY A 548 -17.59 -7.70 23.99
C GLY A 548 -18.67 -7.90 25.03
N PHE A 549 -18.33 -8.68 26.05
CA PHE A 549 -18.90 -8.49 27.37
C PHE A 549 -17.99 -7.49 28.08
#